data_AF-A0A418XQY9-F1
#
_entry.id   AF-A0A418XQY9-F1
#
_cell.length_a   1.000
_cell.length_b   1.000
_cell.length_c   1.000
_cell.angle_alpha   90.00
_cell.angle_beta   90.00
_cell.angle_gamma   90.00
#
_symmetry.space_group_name_H-M   'P 1'
#
loop_
_entity.id
_entity.type
_entity.pdbx_description
1 polymer ?
#
loop_
_entity_poly.entity_id
_entity_poly.type
_entity_poly.pdbx_seq_one_letter_code
_entity_poly.pdbx_strand_id
1 'polypeptide(L)'
;MNALSFHAGPTALAHLRAHGLQASDIAVIPAAAGGAKGLIFNALDQWLFGSWLPQSARERTLIGASIGAWRMAAACQADPVRAFERLGRLYCEQRYTAKPSVEEIDDVCRKLVSEFIGGREHEVLSHPHNRLSLLTVRGLRGLKAPPHRRAEMRGFAAASLLNLASRDRLAHMLERVVMSDQREQAPWLRDKFDAFTTHFSTLDADNLAPALLASGTLPLIMKPVQGIPGAPEGTYWDGGIIDYNLALPYSRMAGASEGSLVLYPHFTEHIVPGWLDKGLPWRRAARGPNSGWLDNVLIVAPTREFLRRLPLGKLPDRKDFKH
;
A
#
# COMPACT_ATOMS: atom_id res chain seq x y z
N MET A 1 1.98 -29.63 -5.86
CA MET A 1 1.14 -28.70 -5.07
C MET A 1 1.68 -27.30 -5.27
N ASN A 2 0.84 -26.32 -5.60
CA ASN A 2 1.27 -24.96 -5.91
C ASN A 2 1.05 -24.03 -4.70
N ALA A 3 2.07 -23.26 -4.32
CA ALA A 3 1.99 -22.32 -3.19
C ALA A 3 1.21 -21.04 -3.53
N LEU A 4 1.10 -20.74 -4.83
CA LEU A 4 0.48 -19.54 -5.37
C LEU A 4 -0.68 -19.89 -6.31
N SER A 5 -1.66 -18.99 -6.35
CA SER A 5 -2.76 -18.94 -7.30
C SER A 5 -2.69 -17.63 -8.08
N PHE A 6 -3.09 -17.68 -9.35
CA PHE A 6 -2.99 -16.56 -10.29
C PHE A 6 -4.39 -16.23 -10.80
N HIS A 7 -4.81 -14.97 -10.65
CA HIS A 7 -6.14 -14.50 -11.04
C HIS A 7 -5.97 -13.28 -11.94
N ALA A 8 -6.31 -13.42 -13.22
CA ALA A 8 -6.10 -12.38 -14.22
C ALA A 8 -7.43 -11.75 -14.65
N GLY A 9 -7.45 -10.42 -14.80
CA GLY A 9 -8.51 -9.72 -15.53
C GLY A 9 -8.54 -10.14 -17.00
N PRO A 10 -9.63 -9.86 -17.74
CA PRO A 10 -9.81 -10.32 -19.13
C PRO A 10 -8.66 -9.92 -20.07
N THR A 11 -8.18 -8.68 -20.00
CA THR A 11 -7.06 -8.20 -20.84
C THR A 11 -5.74 -8.87 -20.44
N ALA A 12 -5.46 -8.98 -19.14
CA ALA A 12 -4.28 -9.68 -18.65
C ALA A 12 -4.31 -11.16 -19.05
N LEU A 13 -5.45 -11.84 -18.93
CA LEU A 13 -5.60 -13.24 -19.29
C LEU A 13 -5.37 -13.48 -20.79
N ALA A 14 -5.91 -12.61 -21.64
CA ALA A 14 -5.69 -12.67 -23.09
C ALA A 14 -4.19 -12.51 -23.43
N HIS A 15 -3.52 -11.52 -22.83
CA HIS A 15 -2.07 -11.32 -23.01
C HIS A 15 -1.26 -12.52 -22.55
N LEU A 16 -1.52 -13.03 -21.35
CA LEU A 16 -0.79 -14.16 -20.76
C LEU A 16 -0.93 -15.45 -21.59
N ARG A 17 -2.09 -15.67 -22.22
CA ARG A 17 -2.30 -16.81 -23.13
C ARG A 17 -1.49 -16.69 -24.42
N ALA A 18 -1.29 -15.47 -24.92
CA ALA A 18 -0.57 -15.23 -26.16
C ALA A 18 0.95 -15.19 -25.96
N HIS A 19 1.42 -14.57 -24.88
CA HIS A 19 2.84 -14.21 -24.70
C HIS A 19 3.50 -14.83 -23.46
N GLY A 20 2.73 -15.47 -22.58
CA GLY A 20 3.18 -15.85 -21.24
C GLY A 20 3.32 -14.66 -20.31
N LEU A 21 3.87 -14.89 -19.11
CA LEU A 21 4.18 -13.84 -18.14
C LEU A 21 5.65 -13.42 -18.29
N GLN A 22 5.88 -12.18 -18.73
CA GLN A 22 7.23 -11.64 -18.92
C GLN A 22 7.46 -10.42 -18.02
N ALA A 23 8.70 -10.26 -17.53
CA ALA A 23 9.08 -9.10 -16.71
C ALA A 23 8.97 -7.77 -17.48
N SER A 24 9.14 -7.83 -18.81
CA SER A 24 8.98 -6.72 -19.75
C SER A 24 7.54 -6.20 -19.80
N ASP A 25 6.53 -7.00 -19.45
CA ASP A 25 5.12 -6.61 -19.55
C ASP A 25 4.61 -5.85 -18.32
N ILE A 26 5.37 -5.84 -17.23
CA ILE A 26 4.92 -5.32 -15.94
C ILE A 26 5.24 -3.83 -15.84
N ALA A 27 4.20 -3.00 -15.88
CA ALA A 27 4.30 -1.54 -15.75
C ALA A 27 4.08 -1.07 -14.30
N VAL A 28 3.21 -1.74 -13.54
CA VAL A 28 2.84 -1.33 -12.19
C VAL A 28 2.84 -2.52 -11.24
N ILE A 29 3.35 -2.29 -10.03
CA ILE A 29 3.29 -3.24 -8.92
C ILE A 29 2.66 -2.54 -7.72
N PRO A 30 1.36 -2.77 -7.46
CA PRO A 30 0.72 -2.31 -6.25
C PRO A 30 1.02 -3.23 -5.08
N ALA A 31 1.09 -2.65 -3.89
CA ALA A 31 1.28 -3.37 -2.63
C ALA A 31 0.20 -2.97 -1.61
N ALA A 32 -0.68 -3.93 -1.29
CA ALA A 32 -1.81 -3.72 -0.39
C ALA A 32 -1.38 -3.41 1.05
N ALA A 33 -2.19 -2.62 1.73
CA ALA A 33 -2.14 -2.44 3.18
C ALA A 33 -2.57 -3.73 3.91
N GLY A 34 -1.97 -3.98 5.06
CA GLY A 34 -2.21 -5.25 5.76
C GLY A 34 -1.46 -5.44 7.07
N GLY A 35 -0.56 -4.53 7.44
CA GLY A 35 0.31 -4.68 8.62
C GLY A 35 1.15 -5.95 8.51
N ALA A 36 1.14 -6.77 9.57
CA ALA A 36 1.97 -7.97 9.66
C ALA A 36 1.79 -8.95 8.48
N LYS A 37 0.62 -8.94 7.82
CA LYS A 37 0.36 -9.76 6.63
C LYS A 37 1.43 -9.61 5.55
N GLY A 38 2.03 -8.41 5.42
CA GLY A 38 3.07 -8.11 4.44
C GLY A 38 4.29 -9.02 4.54
N LEU A 39 4.57 -9.58 5.73
CA LEU A 39 5.69 -10.50 5.96
C LEU A 39 5.65 -11.74 5.08
N ILE A 40 4.46 -12.18 4.64
CA ILE A 40 4.31 -13.35 3.77
C ILE A 40 5.03 -13.17 2.43
N PHE A 41 5.22 -11.93 1.99
CA PHE A 41 5.83 -11.62 0.70
C PHE A 41 7.33 -11.47 0.75
N ASN A 42 7.97 -11.55 1.92
CA ASN A 42 9.39 -11.18 2.05
C ASN A 42 10.29 -11.92 1.04
N ALA A 43 10.22 -13.25 0.98
CA ALA A 43 11.00 -14.04 0.01
C ALA A 43 10.52 -13.85 -1.44
N LEU A 44 9.22 -13.64 -1.65
CA LEU A 44 8.68 -13.39 -2.99
C LEU A 44 9.19 -12.06 -3.54
N ASP A 45 9.20 -11.01 -2.73
CA ASP A 45 9.65 -9.67 -3.09
C ASP A 45 11.17 -9.66 -3.33
N GLN A 46 11.96 -10.37 -2.51
CA GLN A 46 13.39 -10.55 -2.76
C GLN A 46 13.65 -11.17 -4.14
N TRP A 47 12.96 -12.25 -4.49
CA TRP A 47 13.08 -12.87 -5.81
C TRP A 47 12.58 -11.96 -6.93
N LEU A 48 11.42 -11.32 -6.72
CA LEU A 48 10.75 -10.50 -7.72
C LEU A 48 11.63 -9.30 -8.13
N PHE A 49 12.09 -8.53 -7.14
CA PHE A 49 12.87 -7.31 -7.36
C PHE A 49 14.38 -7.56 -7.51
N GLY A 50 14.90 -8.63 -6.90
CA GLY A 50 16.33 -8.96 -6.97
C GLY A 50 16.73 -9.83 -8.16
N SER A 51 15.80 -10.57 -8.77
CA SER A 51 16.16 -11.56 -9.80
C SER A 51 15.24 -11.59 -11.01
N TRP A 52 13.92 -11.44 -10.87
CA TRP A 52 13.01 -11.59 -12.01
C TRP A 52 12.81 -10.29 -12.81
N LEU A 53 12.39 -9.20 -12.15
CA LEU A 53 12.19 -7.91 -12.82
C LEU A 53 13.46 -7.33 -13.46
N PRO A 54 14.67 -7.47 -12.86
CA PRO A 54 15.91 -7.00 -13.48
C PRO A 54 16.26 -7.67 -14.82
N GLN A 55 15.67 -8.84 -15.14
CA GLN A 55 15.88 -9.49 -16.44
C GLN A 55 15.34 -8.67 -17.62
N SER A 56 14.46 -7.69 -17.34
CA SER A 56 13.99 -6.72 -18.32
C SER A 56 13.97 -5.33 -17.69
N ALA A 57 15.04 -4.57 -17.90
CA ALA A 57 15.09 -3.17 -17.48
C ALA A 57 14.00 -2.36 -18.19
N ARG A 58 13.12 -1.75 -17.39
CA ARG A 58 12.11 -0.79 -17.84
C ARG A 58 11.65 0.04 -16.65
N GLU A 59 11.05 1.19 -16.95
CA GLU A 59 10.41 2.00 -15.93
C GLU A 59 9.14 1.31 -15.38
N ARG A 60 8.98 1.34 -14.06
CA ARG A 60 7.85 0.75 -13.33
C ARG A 60 7.37 1.68 -12.22
N THR A 61 6.07 1.78 -12.07
CA THR A 61 5.45 2.45 -10.92
C THR A 61 5.25 1.44 -9.78
N LEU A 62 5.82 1.72 -8.62
CA LEU A 62 5.62 0.95 -7.40
C LEU A 62 4.72 1.74 -6.46
N ILE A 63 3.51 1.26 -6.21
CA ILE A 63 2.49 2.01 -5.48
C ILE A 63 2.04 1.27 -4.23
N GLY A 64 2.04 1.94 -3.07
CA GLY A 64 1.80 1.26 -1.80
C GLY A 64 1.08 2.10 -0.75
N ALA A 65 0.34 1.41 0.12
CA ALA A 65 -0.24 1.95 1.35
C ALA A 65 0.16 1.09 2.55
N SER A 66 0.37 1.69 3.73
CA SER A 66 0.73 0.98 4.96
C SER A 66 1.99 0.13 4.78
N ILE A 67 2.01 -1.11 5.25
CA ILE A 67 3.12 -2.05 4.98
C ILE A 67 3.46 -2.20 3.49
N GLY A 68 2.50 -1.99 2.59
CA GLY A 68 2.73 -2.00 1.16
C GLY A 68 3.61 -0.84 0.70
N ALA A 69 3.43 0.36 1.27
CA ALA A 69 4.31 1.51 1.04
C ALA A 69 5.76 1.19 1.43
N TRP A 70 5.95 0.53 2.57
CA TRP A 70 7.29 0.19 3.08
C TRP A 70 7.95 -0.89 2.22
N ARG A 71 7.17 -1.87 1.74
CA ARG A 71 7.65 -2.88 0.78
C ARG A 71 8.10 -2.23 -0.53
N MET A 72 7.32 -1.32 -1.09
CA MET A 72 7.70 -0.64 -2.34
C MET A 72 8.89 0.30 -2.15
N ALA A 73 9.05 0.93 -0.98
CA ALA A 73 10.27 1.67 -0.66
C ALA A 73 11.50 0.76 -0.57
N ALA A 74 11.37 -0.46 -0.04
CA ALA A 74 12.46 -1.45 -0.02
C ALA A 74 12.86 -1.87 -1.44
N ALA A 75 11.89 -2.08 -2.33
CA ALA A 75 12.12 -2.38 -3.74
C ALA A 75 12.84 -1.27 -4.53
N CYS A 76 12.83 -0.03 -4.03
CA CYS A 76 13.53 1.10 -4.63
C CYS A 76 14.93 1.34 -4.02
N GLN A 77 15.37 0.57 -3.04
CA GLN A 77 16.75 0.69 -2.53
C GLN A 77 17.75 0.02 -3.49
N ALA A 78 19.03 0.39 -3.38
CA ALA A 78 20.07 -0.07 -4.32
C ALA A 78 20.25 -1.59 -4.30
N ASP A 79 20.11 -2.21 -3.12
CA ASP A 79 20.05 -3.66 -2.92
C ASP A 79 18.66 -4.03 -2.37
N PRO A 80 17.67 -4.34 -3.24
CA PRO A 80 16.32 -4.63 -2.80
C PRO A 80 16.26 -5.92 -1.96
N VAL A 81 17.14 -6.90 -2.21
CA VAL A 81 17.16 -8.16 -1.45
C VAL A 81 17.49 -7.87 0.02
N ARG A 82 18.60 -7.17 0.28
CA ARG A 82 18.96 -6.76 1.65
C ARG A 82 17.96 -5.79 2.25
N ALA A 83 17.34 -4.92 1.45
CA ALA A 83 16.31 -4.01 1.94
C ALA A 83 15.06 -4.74 2.44
N PHE A 84 14.62 -5.77 1.72
CA PHE A 84 13.50 -6.63 2.16
C PHE A 84 13.87 -7.46 3.39
N GLU A 85 15.07 -8.05 3.45
CA GLU A 85 15.56 -8.74 4.65
C GLU A 85 15.56 -7.81 5.87
N ARG A 86 16.10 -6.59 5.71
CA ARG A 86 16.11 -5.56 6.76
C ARG A 86 14.69 -5.19 7.20
N LEU A 87 13.78 -4.94 6.26
CA LEU A 87 12.38 -4.63 6.58
C LEU A 87 11.72 -5.76 7.37
N GLY A 88 11.91 -7.02 6.94
CA GLY A 88 11.38 -8.19 7.62
C GLY A 88 11.92 -8.35 9.04
N ARG A 89 13.25 -8.22 9.19
CA ARG A 89 13.94 -8.25 10.49
C ARG A 89 13.40 -7.17 11.42
N LEU A 90 13.44 -5.90 11.00
CA LEU A 90 12.99 -4.76 11.79
C LEU A 90 11.52 -4.90 12.21
N TYR A 91 10.68 -5.43 11.34
CA TYR A 91 9.27 -5.65 11.66
C TYR A 91 9.07 -6.74 12.72
N CYS A 92 9.80 -7.85 12.63
CA CYS A 92 9.71 -8.97 13.59
C CYS A 92 10.44 -8.71 14.92
N GLU A 93 11.44 -7.83 14.92
CA GLU A 93 12.23 -7.47 16.10
C GLU A 93 11.60 -6.37 16.95
N GLN A 94 10.44 -5.82 16.55
CA GLN A 94 9.68 -4.90 17.40
C GLN A 94 9.41 -5.51 18.78
N ARG A 95 9.60 -4.71 19.82
CA ARG A 95 9.32 -5.08 21.21
C ARG A 95 8.50 -3.98 21.85
N TYR A 96 7.51 -4.41 22.62
CA TYR A 96 6.60 -3.54 23.34
C TYR A 96 6.45 -4.04 24.77
N THR A 97 6.18 -3.14 25.71
CA THR A 97 5.69 -3.49 27.02
C THR A 97 4.31 -4.17 26.90
N ALA A 98 3.86 -4.86 27.95
CA ALA A 98 2.59 -5.61 27.92
C ALA A 98 1.36 -4.73 27.62
N LYS A 99 1.44 -3.43 27.93
CA LYS A 99 0.42 -2.42 27.65
C LYS A 99 1.11 -1.16 27.15
N PRO A 100 1.57 -1.15 25.89
CA PRO A 100 2.39 -0.06 25.40
C PRO A 100 1.60 1.24 25.36
N SER A 101 2.27 2.33 25.74
CA SER A 101 1.71 3.68 25.61
C SER A 101 1.73 4.12 24.14
N VAL A 102 0.98 5.18 23.84
CA VAL A 102 0.98 5.76 22.48
C VAL A 102 2.38 6.33 22.15
N GLU A 103 3.08 6.85 23.16
CA GLU A 103 4.46 7.32 23.07
C GLU A 103 5.43 6.20 22.72
N GLU A 104 5.34 5.06 23.42
CA GLU A 104 6.20 3.90 23.16
C GLU A 104 6.00 3.36 21.75
N ILE A 105 4.74 3.27 21.28
CA ILE A 105 4.44 2.82 19.93
C ILE A 105 5.04 3.78 18.89
N ASP A 106 4.89 5.09 19.10
CA ASP A 106 5.44 6.11 18.21
C ASP A 106 6.97 6.03 18.14
N ASP A 107 7.65 5.90 19.29
CA ASP A 107 9.12 5.78 19.36
C ASP A 107 9.62 4.53 18.62
N VAL A 108 8.98 3.38 18.82
CA VAL A 108 9.33 2.13 18.12
C VAL A 108 9.12 2.27 16.61
N CYS A 109 8.00 2.83 16.17
CA CYS A 109 7.72 3.02 14.75
C CYS A 109 8.68 4.02 14.09
N ARG A 110 8.99 5.15 14.77
CA ARG A 110 9.97 6.13 14.26
C ARG A 110 11.36 5.55 14.15
N LYS A 111 11.80 4.80 15.17
CA LYS A 111 13.08 4.09 15.15
C LYS A 111 13.12 3.08 14.01
N LEU A 112 12.06 2.30 13.81
CA LEU A 112 11.96 1.36 12.69
C LEU A 112 12.12 2.08 11.35
N VAL A 113 11.36 3.15 11.10
CA VAL A 113 11.44 3.91 9.83
C VAL A 113 12.84 4.50 9.64
N SER A 114 13.44 5.07 10.70
CA SER A 114 14.80 5.60 10.67
C SER A 114 15.83 4.52 10.34
N GLU A 115 15.77 3.35 10.98
CA GLU A 115 16.66 2.23 10.67
C GLU A 115 16.39 1.61 9.29
N PHE A 116 15.18 1.73 8.78
CA PHE A 116 14.77 1.19 7.49
C PHE A 116 15.24 2.08 6.32
N ILE A 117 15.04 3.40 6.40
CA ILE A 117 15.30 4.34 5.30
C ILE A 117 16.48 5.29 5.53
N GLY A 118 16.89 5.51 6.79
CA GLY A 118 17.88 6.51 7.17
C GLY A 118 19.21 6.34 6.44
N GLY A 119 19.64 7.39 5.74
CA GLY A 119 20.85 7.42 4.92
C GLY A 119 20.72 6.72 3.57
N ARG A 120 19.52 6.26 3.20
CA ARG A 120 19.18 5.57 1.94
C ARG A 120 18.05 6.25 1.18
N GLU A 121 17.68 7.46 1.56
CA GLU A 121 16.63 8.24 0.93
C GLU A 121 16.97 8.47 -0.56
N HIS A 122 18.22 8.81 -0.85
CA HIS A 122 18.68 9.02 -2.22
C HIS A 122 18.51 7.77 -3.09
N GLU A 123 18.82 6.58 -2.57
CA GLU A 123 18.66 5.32 -3.32
C GLU A 123 17.22 5.16 -3.82
N VAL A 124 16.24 5.44 -2.94
CA VAL A 124 14.82 5.34 -3.26
C VAL A 124 14.37 6.40 -4.25
N LEU A 125 14.79 7.65 -4.05
CA LEU A 125 14.34 8.80 -4.84
C LEU A 125 15.00 8.89 -6.23
N SER A 126 16.13 8.21 -6.43
CA SER A 126 16.87 8.20 -7.70
C SER A 126 17.01 6.80 -8.31
N HIS A 127 16.21 5.82 -7.88
CA HIS A 127 16.27 4.47 -8.43
C HIS A 127 16.10 4.52 -9.97
N PRO A 128 16.94 3.83 -10.76
CA PRO A 128 16.98 4.00 -12.22
C PRO A 128 15.72 3.52 -12.95
N HIS A 129 15.00 2.57 -12.38
CA HIS A 129 13.90 1.87 -13.06
C HIS A 129 12.57 1.86 -12.31
N ASN A 130 12.56 2.18 -11.02
CA ASN A 130 11.38 2.03 -10.18
C ASN A 130 11.05 3.41 -9.63
N ARG A 131 9.79 3.81 -9.73
CA ARG A 131 9.27 5.10 -9.26
C ARG A 131 8.28 4.83 -8.14
N LEU A 132 8.57 5.36 -6.95
CA LEU A 132 7.77 5.12 -5.76
C LEU A 132 6.55 6.05 -5.71
N SER A 133 5.39 5.51 -5.38
CA SER A 133 4.18 6.27 -5.03
C SER A 133 3.59 5.74 -3.72
N LEU A 134 3.47 6.62 -2.74
CA LEU A 134 2.94 6.30 -1.41
C LEU A 134 1.58 6.94 -1.22
N LEU A 135 0.64 6.17 -0.66
CA LEU A 135 -0.69 6.67 -0.33
C LEU A 135 -0.78 6.94 1.16
N THR A 136 -1.25 8.14 1.49
CA THR A 136 -1.61 8.56 2.84
C THR A 136 -3.01 9.16 2.81
N VAL A 137 -3.63 9.29 3.98
CA VAL A 137 -4.99 9.84 4.11
C VAL A 137 -4.95 11.07 5.00
N ARG A 138 -5.45 12.19 4.48
CA ARG A 138 -5.59 13.44 5.24
C ARG A 138 -6.99 13.54 5.83
N GLY A 139 -7.08 13.85 7.12
CA GLY A 139 -8.35 14.05 7.81
C GLY A 139 -8.99 15.42 7.51
N LEU A 140 -10.32 15.43 7.39
CA LEU A 140 -11.16 16.61 7.30
C LEU A 140 -12.07 16.75 8.53
N ARG A 141 -12.64 17.95 8.72
CA ARG A 141 -13.62 18.22 9.78
C ARG A 141 -13.10 17.77 11.15
N GLY A 142 -13.84 16.91 11.87
CA GLY A 142 -13.42 16.37 13.16
C GLY A 142 -12.14 15.52 13.13
N LEU A 143 -11.63 15.16 11.96
CA LEU A 143 -10.35 14.47 11.76
C LEU A 143 -9.21 15.41 11.29
N LYS A 144 -9.48 16.70 11.01
CA LYS A 144 -8.44 17.64 10.54
C LYS A 144 -7.35 17.86 11.59
N ALA A 145 -7.75 18.09 12.84
CA ALA A 145 -6.86 18.30 13.98
C ALA A 145 -7.58 17.90 15.29
N PRO A 146 -7.82 16.59 15.53
CA PRO A 146 -8.51 16.16 16.74
C PRO A 146 -7.65 16.47 17.98
N PRO A 147 -8.14 17.26 18.96
CA PRO A 147 -7.31 17.73 20.08
C PRO A 147 -7.01 16.67 21.13
N HIS A 148 -7.77 15.57 21.15
CA HIS A 148 -7.61 14.48 22.12
C HIS A 148 -8.24 13.18 21.58
N ARG A 149 -7.86 12.04 22.16
CA ARG A 149 -8.31 10.70 21.74
C ARG A 149 -9.83 10.53 21.58
N ARG A 150 -10.63 11.13 22.47
CA ARG A 150 -12.11 11.10 22.35
C ARG A 150 -12.66 11.87 21.14
N ALA A 151 -11.97 12.91 20.68
CA ALA A 151 -12.36 13.66 19.49
C ALA A 151 -12.01 12.87 18.23
N GLU A 152 -10.82 12.29 18.20
CA GLU A 152 -10.38 11.37 17.14
C GLU A 152 -11.36 10.18 17.01
N MET A 153 -11.72 9.54 18.12
CA MET A 153 -12.69 8.44 18.14
C MET A 153 -14.06 8.85 17.59
N ARG A 154 -14.56 10.04 17.93
CA ARG A 154 -15.81 10.58 17.37
C ARG A 154 -15.68 10.85 15.87
N GLY A 155 -14.54 11.38 15.42
CA GLY A 155 -14.24 11.59 14.00
C GLY A 155 -14.27 10.30 13.20
N PHE A 156 -13.59 9.25 13.67
CA PHE A 156 -13.58 7.95 13.00
C PHE A 156 -14.91 7.19 13.12
N ALA A 157 -15.68 7.40 14.20
CA ALA A 157 -17.04 6.90 14.29
C ALA A 157 -17.94 7.54 13.22
N ALA A 158 -17.87 8.86 13.05
CA ALA A 158 -18.60 9.58 12.00
C ALA A 158 -18.17 9.13 10.61
N ALA A 159 -16.85 8.98 10.37
CA ALA A 159 -16.33 8.45 9.11
C ALA A 159 -16.85 7.03 8.83
N SER A 160 -16.90 6.16 9.84
CA SER A 160 -17.42 4.79 9.71
C SER A 160 -18.91 4.78 9.34
N LEU A 161 -19.73 5.62 9.98
CA LEU A 161 -21.15 5.76 9.67
C LEU A 161 -21.38 6.30 8.25
N LEU A 162 -20.62 7.32 7.85
CA LEU A 162 -20.67 7.85 6.48
C LEU A 162 -20.22 6.80 5.46
N ASN A 163 -19.15 6.04 5.75
CA ASN A 163 -18.72 4.95 4.90
C ASN A 163 -19.79 3.89 4.72
N LEU A 164 -20.50 3.47 5.79
CA LEU A 164 -21.57 2.48 5.70
C LEU A 164 -22.67 2.92 4.71
N ALA A 165 -23.00 4.21 4.67
CA ALA A 165 -23.91 4.76 3.68
C ALA A 165 -23.31 4.74 2.26
N SER A 166 -22.12 5.33 2.06
CA SER A 166 -21.34 5.18 0.81
C SER A 166 -19.90 5.66 0.98
N ARG A 167 -18.98 5.19 0.13
CA ARG A 167 -17.62 5.74 0.05
C ARG A 167 -17.62 7.22 -0.37
N ASP A 168 -18.58 7.64 -1.18
CA ASP A 168 -18.73 9.05 -1.57
C ASP A 168 -19.02 9.94 -0.37
N ARG A 169 -19.81 9.45 0.60
CA ARG A 169 -20.06 10.16 1.85
C ARG A 169 -18.82 10.16 2.76
N LEU A 170 -18.01 9.10 2.73
CA LEU A 170 -16.73 9.05 3.44
C LEU A 170 -15.77 10.14 2.95
N ALA A 171 -15.81 10.51 1.66
CA ALA A 171 -14.97 11.57 1.08
C ALA A 171 -15.18 12.96 1.72
N HIS A 172 -16.26 13.17 2.48
CA HIS A 172 -16.45 14.39 3.27
C HIS A 172 -15.62 14.45 4.56
N MET A 173 -15.02 13.33 4.96
CA MET A 173 -14.21 13.21 6.19
C MET A 173 -12.73 13.00 5.90
N LEU A 174 -12.37 12.57 4.69
CA LEU A 174 -11.02 12.12 4.35
C LEU A 174 -10.69 12.51 2.91
N GLU A 175 -9.42 12.81 2.67
CA GLU A 175 -8.86 13.01 1.33
C GLU A 175 -7.67 12.10 1.10
N ARG A 176 -7.44 11.75 -0.16
CA ARG A 176 -6.29 10.95 -0.58
C ARG A 176 -5.11 11.88 -0.84
N VAL A 177 -3.94 11.52 -0.36
CA VAL A 177 -2.68 12.20 -0.71
C VAL A 177 -1.73 11.16 -1.27
N VAL A 178 -1.39 11.31 -2.55
CA VAL A 178 -0.42 10.49 -3.27
C VAL A 178 0.90 11.23 -3.30
N MET A 179 1.90 10.69 -2.61
CA MET A 179 3.24 11.24 -2.57
C MET A 179 4.12 10.40 -3.49
N SER A 180 4.62 10.97 -4.59
CA SER A 180 5.31 10.21 -5.63
C SER A 180 6.68 10.76 -5.95
N ASP A 181 7.56 9.89 -6.45
CA ASP A 181 8.79 10.27 -7.15
C ASP A 181 8.52 11.39 -8.16
N GLN A 182 9.40 12.40 -8.23
CA GLN A 182 9.23 13.56 -9.11
C GLN A 182 9.08 13.18 -10.60
N ARG A 183 9.63 12.03 -11.01
CA ARG A 183 9.57 11.51 -12.38
C ARG A 183 8.24 10.83 -12.67
N GLU A 184 7.45 10.49 -11.66
CA GLU A 184 6.18 9.79 -11.81
C GLU A 184 5.05 10.76 -12.20
N GLN A 185 4.62 10.66 -13.46
CA GLN A 185 3.53 11.46 -13.98
C GLN A 185 2.16 10.84 -13.68
N ALA A 186 2.04 9.51 -13.67
CA ALA A 186 0.83 8.73 -13.41
C ALA A 186 -0.50 9.35 -13.90
N PRO A 187 -0.65 9.71 -15.20
CA PRO A 187 -1.88 10.35 -15.71
C PRO A 187 -3.14 9.51 -15.44
N TRP A 188 -3.02 8.18 -15.51
CA TRP A 188 -4.07 7.22 -15.20
C TRP A 188 -4.69 7.39 -13.79
N LEU A 189 -3.92 7.93 -12.84
CA LEU A 189 -4.33 8.16 -11.46
C LEU A 189 -4.79 9.60 -11.20
N ARG A 190 -4.31 10.58 -12.00
CA ARG A 190 -4.62 12.01 -11.84
C ARG A 190 -6.04 12.36 -12.24
N ASP A 191 -6.57 11.69 -13.26
CA ASP A 191 -7.96 11.88 -13.67
C ASP A 191 -8.92 11.37 -12.61
N LYS A 192 -9.94 12.16 -12.27
CA LYS A 192 -10.93 11.78 -11.25
C LYS A 192 -11.57 10.42 -11.58
N PHE A 193 -11.56 9.51 -10.61
CA PHE A 193 -12.17 8.17 -10.73
C PHE A 193 -13.10 7.82 -9.57
N ASP A 194 -13.06 8.58 -8.49
CA ASP A 194 -13.95 8.43 -7.36
C ASP A 194 -14.26 9.80 -6.72
N ALA A 195 -14.99 9.78 -5.60
CA ALA A 195 -15.44 10.98 -4.91
C ALA A 195 -14.36 11.66 -4.05
N PHE A 196 -13.23 10.98 -3.77
CA PHE A 196 -12.20 11.53 -2.89
C PHE A 196 -11.41 12.61 -3.61
N THR A 197 -11.28 13.79 -2.99
CA THR A 197 -10.26 14.75 -3.39
C THR A 197 -8.90 14.07 -3.28
N THR A 198 -8.13 14.07 -4.36
CA THR A 198 -6.80 13.48 -4.41
C THR A 198 -5.76 14.58 -4.61
N HIS A 199 -4.86 14.72 -3.66
CA HIS A 199 -3.70 15.61 -3.74
C HIS A 199 -2.50 14.82 -4.23
N PHE A 200 -1.64 15.49 -5.01
CA PHE A 200 -0.39 14.94 -5.50
C PHE A 200 0.76 15.79 -4.96
N SER A 201 1.67 15.16 -4.23
CA SER A 201 2.87 15.78 -3.68
C SER A 201 4.11 15.04 -4.19
N THR A 202 5.21 15.75 -4.36
CA THR A 202 6.48 15.16 -4.76
C THR A 202 7.23 14.62 -3.54
N LEU A 203 7.76 13.40 -3.64
CA LEU A 203 8.67 12.85 -2.64
C LEU A 203 10.06 13.45 -2.77
N ASP A 204 10.64 13.78 -1.62
CA ASP A 204 12.02 14.22 -1.46
C ASP A 204 12.62 13.61 -0.19
N ALA A 205 13.87 13.96 0.12
CA ALA A 205 14.56 13.43 1.29
C ALA A 205 13.92 13.89 2.62
N ASP A 206 13.30 15.07 2.64
CA ASP A 206 12.73 15.67 3.86
C ASP A 206 11.36 15.06 4.19
N ASN A 207 10.65 14.56 3.18
CA ASN A 207 9.30 14.03 3.36
C ASN A 207 9.15 12.51 3.22
N LEU A 208 10.17 11.78 2.72
CA LEU A 208 10.07 10.32 2.52
C LEU A 208 9.79 9.56 3.83
N ALA A 209 10.57 9.83 4.89
CA ALA A 209 10.39 9.18 6.18
C ALA A 209 9.03 9.50 6.84
N PRO A 210 8.60 10.78 6.97
CA PRO A 210 7.29 11.07 7.53
C PRO A 210 6.12 10.58 6.64
N ALA A 211 6.28 10.51 5.31
CA ALA A 211 5.29 9.92 4.41
C ALA A 211 5.12 8.41 4.65
N LEU A 212 6.23 7.67 4.80
CA LEU A 212 6.19 6.25 5.16
C LEU A 212 5.51 6.03 6.52
N LEU A 213 5.86 6.83 7.53
CA LEU A 213 5.23 6.76 8.85
C LEU A 213 3.73 7.04 8.76
N ALA A 214 3.33 8.11 8.08
CA ALA A 214 1.94 8.49 7.87
C ALA A 214 1.15 7.39 7.17
N SER A 215 1.72 6.79 6.12
CA SER A 215 1.09 5.72 5.34
C SER A 215 0.76 4.49 6.20
N GLY A 216 1.48 4.26 7.30
CA GLY A 216 1.23 3.19 8.27
C GLY A 216 0.62 3.62 9.61
N THR A 217 0.18 4.87 9.76
CA THR A 217 -0.31 5.39 11.05
C THR A 217 -1.72 4.90 11.36
N LEU A 218 -1.81 3.97 12.31
CA LEU A 218 -3.07 3.38 12.75
C LEU A 218 -3.86 4.33 13.67
N PRO A 219 -5.09 4.71 13.30
CA PRO A 219 -6.01 5.45 14.17
C PRO A 219 -6.14 4.85 15.56
N LEU A 220 -6.21 5.71 16.57
CA LEU A 220 -6.45 5.43 18.00
C LEU A 220 -5.34 4.61 18.69
N ILE A 221 -4.30 4.21 17.95
CA ILE A 221 -3.18 3.39 18.40
C ILE A 221 -1.88 4.19 18.32
N MET A 222 -1.65 4.91 17.21
CA MET A 222 -0.43 5.66 16.95
C MET A 222 -0.68 7.16 17.04
N LYS A 223 0.39 7.93 17.26
CA LYS A 223 0.31 9.40 17.15
C LYS A 223 0.02 9.80 15.70
N PRO A 224 -0.90 10.76 15.46
CA PRO A 224 -1.08 11.31 14.14
C PRO A 224 0.20 11.94 13.58
N VAL A 225 0.41 11.82 12.28
CA VAL A 225 1.49 12.55 11.59
C VAL A 225 0.94 13.89 11.07
N GLN A 226 1.69 14.96 11.27
CA GLN A 226 1.36 16.33 10.85
C GLN A 226 2.60 17.00 10.27
N GLY A 227 2.41 18.08 9.52
CA GLY A 227 3.52 18.90 9.02
C GLY A 227 4.47 18.19 8.05
N ILE A 228 3.95 17.28 7.22
CA ILE A 228 4.74 16.59 6.19
C ILE A 228 5.14 17.63 5.12
N PRO A 229 6.44 17.87 4.86
CA PRO A 229 6.88 18.86 3.87
C PRO A 229 6.31 18.57 2.47
N GLY A 230 5.83 19.63 1.79
CA GLY A 230 5.24 19.53 0.45
C GLY A 230 3.84 18.91 0.39
N ALA A 231 3.27 18.46 1.51
CA ALA A 231 1.91 17.92 1.59
C ALA A 231 0.91 18.97 2.12
N PRO A 232 -0.39 18.89 1.77
CA PRO A 232 -1.41 19.78 2.33
C PRO A 232 -1.42 19.77 3.86
N GLU A 233 -1.67 20.92 4.49
CA GLU A 233 -1.73 21.01 5.96
C GLU A 233 -2.83 20.11 6.55
N GLY A 234 -2.53 19.37 7.61
CA GLY A 234 -3.52 18.60 8.35
C GLY A 234 -2.94 17.39 9.06
N THR A 235 -3.85 16.56 9.56
CA THR A 235 -3.53 15.29 10.21
C THR A 235 -3.59 14.13 9.23
N TYR A 236 -2.53 13.33 9.20
CA TYR A 236 -2.34 12.20 8.30
C TYR A 236 -2.46 10.86 9.01
N TRP A 237 -3.05 9.90 8.29
CA TRP A 237 -3.36 8.55 8.72
C TRP A 237 -3.00 7.53 7.63
N ASP A 238 -3.09 6.25 8.00
CA ASP A 238 -2.80 5.13 7.11
C ASP A 238 -3.55 5.22 5.77
N GLY A 239 -2.80 5.10 4.67
CA GLY A 239 -3.32 5.16 3.30
C GLY A 239 -4.45 4.15 3.03
N GLY A 240 -4.38 3.01 3.71
CA GLY A 240 -5.31 1.92 3.61
C GLY A 240 -6.71 2.24 4.13
N ILE A 241 -6.93 3.36 4.84
CA ILE A 241 -8.28 3.77 5.21
C ILE A 241 -9.14 3.99 3.97
N ILE A 242 -8.60 4.71 2.97
CA ILE A 242 -9.25 4.88 1.66
C ILE A 242 -8.88 3.72 0.74
N ASP A 243 -7.59 3.38 0.62
CA ASP A 243 -7.06 2.52 -0.44
C ASP A 243 -6.39 1.23 0.11
N TYR A 244 -7.13 0.46 0.92
CA TYR A 244 -6.65 -0.74 1.63
C TYR A 244 -5.94 -1.75 0.73
N ASN A 245 -6.61 -2.18 -0.34
CA ASN A 245 -6.00 -3.04 -1.34
C ASN A 245 -5.85 -2.31 -2.68
N LEU A 246 -5.68 -0.98 -2.66
CA LEU A 246 -5.39 -0.18 -3.86
C LEU A 246 -6.34 -0.53 -5.03
N ALA A 247 -7.66 -0.43 -4.79
CA ALA A 247 -8.64 -0.58 -5.85
C ALA A 247 -8.62 0.65 -6.75
N LEU A 248 -7.65 0.71 -7.67
CA LEU A 248 -7.38 1.86 -8.55
C LEU A 248 -7.73 1.52 -10.02
N PRO A 249 -7.95 2.52 -10.89
CA PRO A 249 -8.39 2.31 -12.26
C PRO A 249 -7.22 1.91 -13.19
N TYR A 250 -6.57 0.78 -12.91
CA TYR A 250 -5.37 0.31 -13.63
C TYR A 250 -5.60 0.12 -15.14
N SER A 251 -6.82 -0.23 -15.55
CA SER A 251 -7.15 -0.37 -16.97
C SER A 251 -7.03 0.91 -17.78
N ARG A 252 -7.01 2.09 -17.14
CA ARG A 252 -6.70 3.36 -17.83
C ARG A 252 -5.27 3.40 -18.36
N MET A 253 -4.40 2.50 -17.91
CA MET A 253 -3.05 2.34 -18.45
C MET A 253 -2.98 1.38 -19.65
N ALA A 254 -4.02 0.58 -19.87
CA ALA A 254 -4.06 -0.36 -20.99
C ALA A 254 -4.05 0.43 -22.30
N GLY A 255 -2.98 0.27 -23.09
CA GLY A 255 -2.77 0.99 -24.35
C GLY A 255 -1.91 2.27 -24.25
N ALA A 256 -1.47 2.67 -23.06
CA ALA A 256 -0.55 3.81 -22.89
C ALA A 256 0.90 3.48 -23.32
N SER A 257 1.27 2.20 -23.34
CA SER A 257 2.56 1.69 -23.82
C SER A 257 2.43 0.19 -24.12
N GLU A 258 3.36 -0.39 -24.88
CA GLU A 258 3.53 -1.84 -24.92
C GLU A 258 3.85 -2.37 -23.50
N GLY A 259 3.24 -3.50 -23.10
CA GLY A 259 3.41 -4.08 -21.76
C GLY A 259 2.82 -3.21 -20.63
N SER A 260 1.50 -3.17 -20.50
CA SER A 260 0.78 -2.43 -19.44
C SER A 260 0.11 -3.34 -18.41
N LEU A 261 0.71 -4.51 -18.11
CA LEU A 261 0.18 -5.39 -17.08
C LEU A 261 0.51 -4.84 -15.68
N VAL A 262 -0.42 -5.08 -14.77
CA VAL A 262 -0.25 -4.82 -13.34
C VAL A 262 -0.06 -6.13 -12.62
N LEU A 263 1.14 -6.35 -12.07
CA LEU A 263 1.44 -7.53 -11.27
C LEU A 263 1.14 -7.22 -9.80
N TYR A 264 0.17 -7.90 -9.21
CA TYR A 264 -0.29 -7.63 -7.87
C TYR A 264 -0.10 -8.82 -6.92
N PRO A 265 1.09 -8.96 -6.28
CA PRO A 265 1.26 -9.82 -5.12
C PRO A 265 0.31 -9.40 -4.00
N HIS A 266 -0.69 -10.24 -3.70
CA HIS A 266 -1.83 -9.85 -2.88
C HIS A 266 -2.23 -10.93 -1.87
N PHE A 267 -2.78 -10.53 -0.73
CA PHE A 267 -3.07 -11.44 0.40
C PHE A 267 -4.18 -12.46 0.11
N THR A 268 -5.04 -12.14 -0.85
CA THR A 268 -6.27 -12.88 -1.20
C THR A 268 -6.55 -12.76 -2.70
N GLU A 269 -7.50 -13.52 -3.23
CA GLU A 269 -7.94 -13.45 -4.64
C GLU A 269 -8.88 -12.26 -4.95
N HIS A 270 -9.19 -11.42 -3.96
CA HIS A 270 -10.07 -10.26 -4.14
C HIS A 270 -9.47 -8.98 -3.57
N ILE A 271 -9.81 -7.86 -4.21
CA ILE A 271 -9.42 -6.51 -3.80
C ILE A 271 -10.56 -5.86 -3.02
N VAL A 272 -10.24 -5.38 -1.82
CA VAL A 272 -11.14 -4.60 -0.96
C VAL A 272 -10.73 -3.12 -1.04
N PRO A 273 -11.63 -2.20 -1.43
CA PRO A 273 -11.25 -0.81 -1.67
C PRO A 273 -10.64 -0.12 -0.45
N GLY A 274 -11.33 -0.08 0.69
CA GLY A 274 -10.87 0.60 1.90
C GLY A 274 -10.95 -0.26 3.15
N TRP A 275 -10.27 0.15 4.21
CA TRP A 275 -10.16 -0.66 5.41
C TRP A 275 -11.53 -0.85 6.09
N LEU A 276 -12.38 0.19 6.04
CA LEU A 276 -13.76 0.16 6.54
C LEU A 276 -14.70 -0.71 5.68
N ASP A 277 -14.26 -1.19 4.51
CA ASP A 277 -15.02 -2.06 3.61
C ASP A 277 -14.73 -3.55 3.81
N LYS A 278 -13.78 -3.90 4.70
CA LYS A 278 -13.33 -5.28 4.92
C LYS A 278 -14.46 -6.27 5.23
N GLY A 279 -15.50 -5.82 5.93
CA GLY A 279 -16.68 -6.61 6.28
C GLY A 279 -17.82 -6.57 5.24
N LEU A 280 -17.64 -5.85 4.13
CA LEU A 280 -18.71 -5.53 3.17
C LEU A 280 -18.39 -6.17 1.80
N PRO A 281 -18.64 -7.49 1.61
CA PRO A 281 -18.20 -8.21 0.42
C PRO A 281 -18.79 -7.71 -0.90
N TRP A 282 -19.94 -7.02 -0.87
CA TRP A 282 -20.52 -6.38 -2.05
C TRP A 282 -19.70 -5.17 -2.56
N ARG A 283 -18.78 -4.63 -1.74
CA ARG A 283 -17.88 -3.53 -2.12
C ARG A 283 -16.55 -3.99 -2.71
N ARG A 284 -16.31 -5.30 -2.83
CA ARG A 284 -15.09 -5.80 -3.50
C ARG A 284 -14.99 -5.22 -4.91
N ALA A 285 -13.78 -4.89 -5.34
CA ALA A 285 -13.51 -4.34 -6.67
C ALA A 285 -13.86 -5.34 -7.79
N ALA A 286 -13.75 -4.89 -9.05
CA ALA A 286 -14.25 -5.60 -10.24
C ALA A 286 -15.77 -5.87 -10.21
N ARG A 287 -16.54 -4.96 -9.60
CA ARG A 287 -18.01 -5.01 -9.54
C ARG A 287 -18.60 -3.63 -9.81
N GLY A 288 -19.85 -3.62 -10.27
CA GLY A 288 -20.58 -2.37 -10.51
C GLY A 288 -19.89 -1.48 -11.55
N PRO A 289 -19.97 -0.13 -11.41
CA PRO A 289 -19.36 0.82 -12.34
C PRO A 289 -17.83 0.69 -12.51
N ASN A 290 -17.16 0.05 -11.55
CA ASN A 290 -15.70 -0.09 -11.51
C ASN A 290 -15.25 -1.50 -11.94
N SER A 291 -16.10 -2.26 -12.63
CA SER A 291 -15.83 -3.65 -13.03
C SER A 291 -14.57 -3.79 -13.87
N GLY A 292 -14.36 -2.88 -14.82
CA GLY A 292 -13.23 -2.90 -15.74
C GLY A 292 -11.92 -2.36 -15.17
N TRP A 293 -11.87 -1.85 -13.94
CA TRP A 293 -10.65 -1.24 -13.38
C TRP A 293 -9.46 -2.21 -13.31
N LEU A 294 -9.75 -3.51 -13.22
CA LEU A 294 -8.76 -4.56 -13.00
C LEU A 294 -8.48 -5.41 -14.25
N ASP A 295 -8.91 -4.97 -15.44
CA ASP A 295 -8.86 -5.80 -16.65
C ASP A 295 -7.43 -6.22 -17.03
N ASN A 296 -6.44 -5.36 -16.78
CA ASN A 296 -5.02 -5.60 -17.00
C ASN A 296 -4.25 -6.06 -15.74
N VAL A 297 -4.95 -6.48 -14.68
CA VAL A 297 -4.33 -6.90 -13.42
C VAL A 297 -4.16 -8.42 -13.37
N LEU A 298 -2.98 -8.86 -12.93
CA LEU A 298 -2.66 -10.21 -12.51
C LEU A 298 -2.46 -10.24 -11.00
N ILE A 299 -3.45 -10.77 -10.28
CA ILE A 299 -3.34 -11.03 -8.84
C ILE A 299 -2.55 -12.33 -8.63
N VAL A 300 -1.53 -12.28 -7.78
CA VAL A 300 -0.77 -13.45 -7.31
C VAL A 300 -1.00 -13.60 -5.83
N ALA A 301 -1.73 -14.65 -5.43
CA ALA A 301 -2.18 -14.85 -4.05
C ALA A 301 -1.78 -16.23 -3.50
N PRO A 302 -1.45 -16.35 -2.20
CA PRO A 302 -1.14 -17.64 -1.58
C PRO A 302 -2.35 -18.59 -1.64
N THR A 303 -2.11 -19.87 -1.91
CA THR A 303 -3.17 -20.89 -1.90
C THR A 303 -3.60 -21.23 -0.47
N ARG A 304 -4.83 -21.72 -0.31
CA ARG A 304 -5.33 -22.17 1.01
C ARG A 304 -4.51 -23.35 1.55
N GLU A 305 -4.01 -24.19 0.65
CA GLU A 305 -3.12 -25.32 0.95
C GLU A 305 -1.79 -24.83 1.53
N PHE A 306 -1.20 -23.78 0.95
CA PHE A 306 0.01 -23.16 1.49
C PHE A 306 -0.23 -22.50 2.84
N LEU A 307 -1.31 -21.71 2.98
CA LEU A 307 -1.64 -21.04 4.24
C LEU A 307 -1.83 -22.02 5.41
N ARG A 308 -2.42 -23.19 5.16
CA ARG A 308 -2.58 -24.27 6.16
C ARG A 308 -1.26 -24.81 6.71
N ARG A 309 -0.14 -24.63 6.00
CA ARG A 309 1.20 -25.07 6.43
C ARG A 309 1.92 -24.03 7.28
N LEU A 310 1.43 -22.79 7.33
CA LEU A 310 2.01 -21.74 8.15
C LEU A 310 1.71 -21.99 9.64
N PRO A 311 2.51 -21.44 10.55
CA PRO A 311 2.13 -21.35 11.96
C PRO A 311 0.72 -20.77 12.11
N LEU A 312 -0.10 -21.39 12.96
CA LEU A 312 -1.51 -21.02 13.19
C LEU A 312 -2.42 -21.14 11.95
N GLY A 313 -1.94 -21.68 10.83
CA GLY A 313 -2.73 -21.93 9.61
C GLY A 313 -3.28 -20.68 8.92
N LYS A 314 -2.69 -19.51 9.16
CA LYS A 314 -3.17 -18.21 8.66
C LYS A 314 -2.01 -17.28 8.29
N LEU A 315 -2.34 -16.18 7.61
CA LEU A 315 -1.43 -15.05 7.46
C LEU A 315 -1.12 -14.42 8.83
N PRO A 316 0.09 -13.88 9.03
CA PRO A 316 0.43 -13.16 10.25
C PRO A 316 -0.49 -11.93 10.43
N ASP A 317 -0.87 -11.67 11.67
CA ASP A 317 -1.66 -10.51 12.05
C ASP A 317 -1.28 -9.95 13.43
N ARG A 318 -1.78 -8.76 13.76
CA ARG A 318 -1.42 -8.05 15.00
C ARG A 318 -1.73 -8.80 16.30
N LYS A 319 -2.58 -9.83 16.28
CA LYS A 319 -2.85 -10.65 17.47
C LYS A 319 -1.69 -11.59 17.79
N ASP A 320 -0.78 -11.81 16.84
CA ASP A 320 0.35 -12.72 17.03
C ASP A 320 1.36 -12.17 18.05
N PHE A 321 1.38 -10.84 18.30
CA PHE A 321 2.15 -10.22 19.39
C PHE A 321 1.70 -10.60 20.81
N LYS A 322 0.56 -11.29 20.97
CA LYS A 322 0.05 -11.72 22.28
C LYS A 322 0.61 -13.06 22.76
N HIS A 323 1.39 -13.73 21.92
CA HIS A 323 1.95 -15.06 22.14
C HIS A 323 3.47 -14.96 22.15
#